data_AF-A0A1E1IYC3-F1
#
_entry.id   AF-A0A1E1IYC3-F1
#
_cell.length_a   1.000
_cell.length_b   1.000
_cell.length_c   1.000
_cell.angle_alpha   90.00
_cell.angle_beta   90.00
_cell.angle_gamma   90.00
#
_symmetry.space_group_name_H-M   'P 1'
#
loop_
_entity.id
_entity.type
_entity.pdbx_description
1 polymer ?
#
loop_
_entity_poly.entity_id
_entity_poly.type
_entity_poly.pdbx_seq_one_letter_code
_entity_poly.pdbx_strand_id
1 'polypeptide(L)'
;MRRFFQCTTQALRERLLMPLRQLTWAEVLVAVSVGVLGGTFPVPLVTSLVTLMIGYYVRCTTAELVLGSTTNLFCTPLQFALLPSFARFVGSLTEEDVTAFTAHALQESLQVGYATFLSSCGRMIFYATIGWFLVSTPIVLVLRFAQQCIGHRQSQKEMTK
;
A
#
# COMPACT_ATOMS: atom_id res chain seq x y z
N MET A 1 -18.17 -0.34 -29.90
CA MET A 1 -17.96 -0.47 -28.43
C MET A 1 -17.92 -1.91 -27.92
N ARG A 2 -18.82 -2.84 -28.31
CA ARG A 2 -18.80 -4.25 -27.83
C ARG A 2 -17.48 -5.02 -28.05
N ARG A 3 -16.83 -4.87 -29.21
CA ARG A 3 -15.55 -5.56 -29.52
C ARG A 3 -14.37 -5.08 -28.66
N PHE A 4 -14.36 -3.81 -28.26
CA PHE A 4 -13.30 -3.26 -27.42
C PHE A 4 -13.40 -3.82 -25.99
N PHE A 5 -14.62 -3.93 -25.47
CA PHE A 5 -14.90 -4.55 -24.17
C PHE A 5 -14.54 -6.04 -24.12
N GLN A 6 -14.74 -6.77 -25.22
CA GLN A 6 -14.34 -8.18 -25.33
C GLN A 6 -12.82 -8.34 -25.38
N CYS A 7 -12.11 -7.46 -26.10
CA CYS A 7 -10.66 -7.51 -26.20
C CYS A 7 -10.00 -7.14 -24.85
N THR A 8 -10.53 -6.14 -24.15
CA THR A 8 -10.05 -5.78 -22.81
C THR A 8 -10.35 -6.87 -21.79
N THR A 9 -11.53 -7.48 -21.81
CA THR A 9 -11.83 -8.60 -20.89
C THR A 9 -11.00 -9.85 -21.19
N GLN A 10 -10.67 -10.15 -22.46
CA GLN A 10 -9.72 -11.22 -22.80
C GLN A 10 -8.30 -10.92 -22.34
N ALA A 11 -7.79 -9.71 -22.59
CA ALA A 11 -6.45 -9.32 -22.15
C ALA A 11 -6.34 -9.32 -20.61
N LEU A 12 -7.38 -8.88 -19.91
CA LEU A 12 -7.47 -8.88 -18.46
C LEU A 12 -7.55 -10.32 -17.93
N ARG A 13 -8.29 -11.22 -18.60
CA ARG A 13 -8.35 -12.64 -18.25
C ARG A 13 -7.03 -13.37 -18.48
N GLU A 14 -6.36 -13.15 -19.59
CA GLU A 14 -5.09 -13.83 -19.86
C GLU A 14 -3.93 -13.28 -19.02
N ARG A 15 -3.91 -11.97 -18.74
CA ARG A 15 -2.81 -11.35 -17.98
C ARG A 15 -3.00 -11.32 -16.47
N LEU A 16 -4.23 -11.38 -15.95
CA LEU A 16 -4.48 -11.44 -14.51
C LEU A 16 -4.94 -12.82 -14.06
N LEU A 17 -5.96 -13.41 -14.71
CA LEU A 17 -6.60 -14.64 -14.22
C LEU A 17 -5.71 -15.88 -14.38
N MET A 18 -4.90 -15.98 -15.44
CA MET A 18 -3.94 -17.08 -15.60
C MET A 18 -2.83 -17.10 -14.56
N PRO A 19 -2.10 -15.98 -14.32
CA PRO A 19 -1.09 -15.96 -13.26
C PRO A 19 -1.71 -16.15 -11.87
N LEU A 20 -2.88 -15.55 -11.59
CA LEU A 20 -3.59 -15.73 -10.31
C LEU A 20 -3.92 -17.20 -9.99
N ARG A 21 -4.21 -18.01 -11.01
CA ARG A 21 -4.53 -19.43 -10.82
C ARG A 21 -3.33 -20.29 -10.42
N GLN A 22 -2.11 -19.78 -10.62
CA GLN A 22 -0.87 -20.48 -10.29
C GLN A 22 -0.29 -20.08 -8.94
N LEU A 23 -0.75 -18.97 -8.34
CA LEU A 23 -0.30 -18.58 -7.00
C LEU A 23 -0.92 -19.48 -5.92
N THR A 24 -0.09 -19.81 -4.94
CA THR A 24 -0.54 -20.36 -3.67
C THR A 24 -1.25 -19.30 -2.83
N TRP A 25 -2.12 -19.72 -1.92
CA TRP A 25 -2.81 -18.82 -0.99
C TRP A 25 -1.85 -17.91 -0.20
N ALA A 26 -0.67 -18.42 0.15
CA ALA A 26 0.33 -17.66 0.90
C ALA A 26 0.93 -16.51 0.06
N GLU A 27 1.24 -16.77 -1.22
CA GLU A 27 1.72 -15.75 -2.17
C GLU A 27 0.65 -14.68 -2.43
N VAL A 28 -0.63 -15.08 -2.55
CA VAL A 28 -1.76 -14.15 -2.66
C VAL A 28 -1.84 -13.24 -1.43
N LEU A 29 -1.72 -13.79 -0.22
CA LEU A 29 -1.75 -12.99 1.00
C LEU A 29 -0.59 -11.99 1.07
N VAL A 30 0.62 -12.39 0.65
CA VAL A 30 1.77 -11.47 0.59
C VAL A 30 1.50 -10.36 -0.42
N ALA A 31 1.08 -10.70 -1.64
CA ALA A 31 0.80 -9.74 -2.69
C ALA A 31 -0.27 -8.71 -2.28
N VAL A 32 -1.37 -9.18 -1.69
CA VAL A 32 -2.42 -8.31 -1.15
C VAL A 32 -1.88 -7.42 -0.05
N SER A 33 -1.09 -7.96 0.88
CA SER A 33 -0.50 -7.19 1.97
C SER A 33 0.44 -6.09 1.46
N VAL A 34 1.31 -6.41 0.49
CA VAL A 34 2.17 -5.43 -0.19
C VAL A 34 1.35 -4.33 -0.85
N GLY A 35 0.25 -4.70 -1.52
CA GLY A 35 -0.68 -3.76 -2.14
C GLY A 35 -1.39 -2.84 -1.14
N VAL A 36 -1.86 -3.39 -0.01
CA VAL A 36 -2.47 -2.60 1.07
C VAL A 36 -1.46 -1.65 1.70
N LEU A 37 -0.24 -2.11 2.00
CA LEU A 37 0.80 -1.26 2.57
C LEU A 37 1.14 -0.10 1.63
N GLY A 38 1.37 -0.37 0.35
CA GLY A 38 1.66 0.67 -0.64
C GLY A 38 0.47 1.62 -0.88
N GLY A 39 -0.75 1.11 -0.91
CA GLY A 39 -1.96 1.92 -1.11
C GLY A 39 -2.43 2.72 0.09
N THR A 40 -1.88 2.44 1.27
CA THR A 40 -2.11 3.24 2.47
C THR A 40 -1.00 4.26 2.72
N PHE A 41 -0.02 4.37 1.81
CA PHE A 41 1.05 5.36 1.91
C PHE A 41 0.48 6.79 1.82
N PRO A 42 0.77 7.69 2.77
CA PRO A 42 0.05 8.95 2.91
C PRO A 42 0.31 9.97 1.81
N VAL A 43 1.35 9.81 0.98
CA VAL A 43 1.62 10.73 -0.14
C VAL A 43 0.95 10.23 -1.43
N PRO A 44 -0.06 10.94 -1.96
CA PRO A 44 -0.70 10.58 -3.22
C PRO A 44 0.31 10.56 -4.37
N LEU A 45 0.02 9.83 -5.44
CA LEU A 45 0.87 9.66 -6.64
C LEU A 45 2.15 8.83 -6.42
N VAL A 46 2.63 8.69 -5.19
CA VAL A 46 3.84 7.91 -4.86
C VAL A 46 3.49 6.49 -4.38
N THR A 47 2.21 6.21 -4.07
CA THR A 47 1.74 4.89 -3.59
C THR A 47 2.15 3.72 -4.48
N SER A 48 2.04 3.87 -5.81
CA SER A 48 2.46 2.85 -6.77
C SER A 48 3.97 2.59 -6.75
N LEU A 49 4.77 3.66 -6.62
CA LEU A 49 6.22 3.52 -6.49
C LEU A 49 6.59 2.81 -5.19
N VAL A 50 5.94 3.17 -4.07
CA VAL A 50 6.14 2.51 -2.78
C VAL A 50 5.74 1.04 -2.85
N THR A 51 4.62 0.72 -3.50
CA THR A 51 4.17 -0.68 -3.70
C THR A 51 5.22 -1.48 -4.46
N LEU A 52 5.78 -0.92 -5.55
CA LEU A 52 6.84 -1.55 -6.33
C LEU A 52 8.12 -1.75 -5.51
N MET A 53 8.52 -0.74 -4.73
CA MET A 53 9.70 -0.81 -3.86
C MET A 53 9.56 -1.89 -2.78
N ILE A 54 8.41 -1.96 -2.11
CA ILE A 54 8.12 -3.00 -1.11
C ILE A 54 8.12 -4.37 -1.78
N GLY A 55 7.41 -4.52 -2.91
CA GLY A 55 7.34 -5.79 -3.63
C GLY A 55 8.71 -6.25 -4.13
N TYR A 56 9.56 -5.33 -4.60
CA TYR A 56 10.95 -5.63 -4.96
C TYR A 56 11.76 -6.11 -3.75
N TYR A 57 11.65 -5.43 -2.61
CA TYR A 57 12.35 -5.80 -1.38
C TYR A 57 11.93 -7.16 -0.82
N VAL A 58 10.62 -7.46 -0.88
CA VAL A 58 10.02 -8.74 -0.47
C VAL A 58 10.27 -9.85 -1.51
N ARG A 59 10.85 -9.51 -2.67
CA ARG A 59 11.12 -10.41 -3.82
C ARG A 59 9.86 -11.02 -4.41
N CYS A 60 8.79 -10.23 -4.50
CA CYS A 60 7.56 -10.65 -5.15
C CYS A 60 7.78 -10.96 -6.64
N THR A 61 7.11 -11.99 -7.11
CA THR A 61 7.02 -12.33 -8.53
C THR A 61 6.22 -11.28 -9.30
N THR A 62 6.34 -11.28 -10.62
CA THR A 62 5.56 -10.36 -11.48
C THR A 62 4.06 -10.51 -11.26
N ALA A 63 3.56 -11.73 -11.04
CA ALA A 63 2.15 -12.00 -10.79
C ALA A 63 1.68 -11.38 -9.46
N GLU A 64 2.47 -11.54 -8.40
CA GLU A 64 2.22 -10.93 -7.09
C GLU A 64 2.27 -9.40 -7.17
N LEU A 65 3.22 -8.82 -7.91
CA LEU A 65 3.32 -7.37 -8.10
C LEU A 65 2.11 -6.81 -8.85
N VAL A 66 1.60 -7.52 -9.85
CA VAL A 66 0.39 -7.11 -10.58
C VAL A 66 -0.83 -7.17 -9.66
N LEU A 67 -0.98 -8.23 -8.87
CA LEU A 67 -2.05 -8.34 -7.87
C LEU A 67 -1.93 -7.24 -6.82
N GLY A 68 -0.75 -7.04 -6.24
CA GLY A 68 -0.49 -6.00 -5.25
C GLY A 68 -0.74 -4.59 -5.79
N SER A 69 -0.35 -4.31 -7.03
CA SER A 69 -0.64 -3.03 -7.70
C SER A 69 -2.13 -2.83 -7.93
N THR A 70 -2.86 -3.90 -8.26
CA THR A 70 -4.32 -3.88 -8.37
C THR A 70 -4.96 -3.59 -7.02
N THR A 71 -4.51 -4.26 -5.96
CA THR A 71 -4.96 -4.01 -4.59
C THR A 71 -4.66 -2.58 -4.13
N ASN A 72 -3.47 -2.06 -4.42
CA ASN A 72 -3.09 -0.66 -4.15
C ASN A 72 -4.12 0.30 -4.75
N LEU A 73 -4.50 0.11 -6.03
CA LEU A 73 -5.51 0.95 -6.68
C LEU A 73 -6.85 0.95 -5.92
N PHE A 74 -7.31 -0.21 -5.46
CA PHE A 74 -8.51 -0.33 -4.63
C PHE A 74 -8.36 0.25 -3.23
N CYS A 75 -7.14 0.29 -2.69
CA CYS A 75 -6.82 0.86 -1.38
C CYS A 75 -6.60 2.37 -1.41
N THR A 76 -6.42 3.00 -2.57
CA THR A 76 -6.29 4.46 -2.72
C THR A 76 -7.33 5.28 -1.93
N PRO A 77 -8.65 4.99 -1.94
CA PRO A 77 -9.60 5.73 -1.11
C PRO A 77 -9.34 5.59 0.39
N LEU A 78 -8.80 4.45 0.83
CA LEU A 78 -8.45 4.19 2.23
C LEU A 78 -7.28 5.07 2.70
N GLN A 79 -6.40 5.49 1.78
CA GLN A 79 -5.31 6.42 2.05
C GLN A 79 -5.80 7.67 2.78
N PHE A 80 -6.85 8.32 2.26
CA PHE A 80 -7.38 9.55 2.85
C PHE A 80 -8.04 9.32 4.21
N ALA A 81 -8.65 8.15 4.42
CA ALA A 81 -9.27 7.79 5.69
C ALA A 81 -8.22 7.51 6.79
N LEU A 82 -7.08 6.92 6.43
CA LEU A 82 -6.03 6.55 7.38
C LEU A 82 -5.02 7.66 7.66
N LEU A 83 -4.94 8.66 6.78
CA LEU A 83 -3.97 9.74 6.90
C LEU A 83 -4.06 10.51 8.24
N PRO A 84 -5.25 10.91 8.73
CA PRO A 84 -5.38 11.48 10.07
C PRO A 84 -4.94 10.49 11.16
N SER A 85 -5.33 9.22 11.06
CA SER A 85 -5.00 8.20 12.06
C SER A 85 -3.49 8.01 12.22
N PHE A 86 -2.73 7.96 11.10
CA PHE A 86 -1.27 7.88 11.17
C PHE A 86 -0.63 9.14 11.74
N ALA A 87 -1.12 10.33 11.35
CA ALA A 87 -0.61 11.58 11.90
C ALA A 87 -0.84 11.67 13.42
N ARG A 88 -2.04 11.28 13.88
CA ARG A 88 -2.39 11.26 15.29
C ARG A 88 -1.58 10.24 16.09
N PHE A 89 -1.32 9.08 15.51
CA PHE A 89 -0.48 8.07 16.14
C PHE A 89 0.90 8.63 16.48
N VAL A 90 1.56 9.31 15.53
CA VAL A 90 2.87 9.94 15.82
C VAL A 90 2.73 11.13 16.76
N GLY A 91 1.73 11.99 16.55
CA GLY A 91 1.48 13.12 17.45
C GLY A 91 1.30 12.70 18.91
N SER A 92 0.66 11.55 19.15
CA SER A 92 0.52 10.98 20.49
C SER A 92 1.83 10.46 21.08
N LEU A 93 2.79 10.04 20.25
CA LEU A 93 4.13 9.62 20.68
C LEU A 93 5.06 10.81 20.93
N THR A 94 4.85 11.93 20.25
CA THR A 94 5.68 13.15 20.36
C THR A 94 5.07 14.22 21.26
N GLU A 95 3.96 13.93 21.93
CA GLU A 95 3.21 14.87 22.79
C GLU A 95 2.80 16.18 22.08
N GLU A 96 2.60 16.12 20.75
CA GLU A 96 2.11 17.27 19.98
C GLU A 96 0.58 17.36 19.99
N ASP A 97 0.04 18.57 19.81
CA ASP A 97 -1.40 18.82 19.74
C ASP A 97 -2.06 18.09 18.55
N VAL A 98 -2.67 16.95 18.88
CA VAL A 98 -3.29 16.02 17.94
C VAL A 98 -4.59 16.58 17.32
N THR A 99 -5.12 17.66 17.88
CA THR A 99 -6.37 18.33 17.49
C THR A 99 -6.30 18.95 16.09
N ALA A 100 -5.10 19.37 15.66
CA ALA A 100 -4.85 19.96 14.35
C ALA A 100 -4.93 18.95 13.18
N PHE A 101 -4.93 17.64 13.44
CA PHE A 101 -4.96 16.59 12.43
C PHE A 101 -6.38 16.09 12.18
N THR A 102 -7.29 16.99 11.80
CA THR A 102 -8.67 16.68 11.42
C THR A 102 -9.07 17.36 10.12
N ALA A 103 -10.03 16.76 9.41
CA ALA A 103 -10.64 17.39 8.24
C ALA A 103 -11.26 18.77 8.58
N HIS A 104 -11.78 18.91 9.82
CA HIS A 104 -12.36 20.16 10.30
C HIS A 104 -11.29 21.25 10.50
N ALA A 105 -10.18 20.91 11.16
CA ALA A 105 -9.06 21.84 11.34
C ALA A 105 -8.44 22.27 9.98
N LEU A 106 -8.40 21.36 9.00
CA LEU A 106 -7.96 21.69 7.63
C LEU A 106 -8.92 22.69 6.96
N GLN A 107 -10.24 22.51 7.12
CA GLN A 107 -11.23 23.43 6.56
C GLN A 107 -11.14 24.82 7.20
N GLU A 108 -10.93 24.89 8.51
CA GLU A 108 -10.73 26.14 9.23
C GLU A 108 -9.45 26.85 8.78
N SER A 109 -8.37 26.10 8.58
CA SER A 109 -7.09 26.63 8.06
C SER A 109 -7.22 27.25 6.66
N LEU A 110 -8.10 26.70 5.81
CA LEU A 110 -8.36 27.23 4.48
C LEU A 110 -9.01 28.63 4.53
N GLN A 111 -9.81 28.90 5.56
CA GLN A 111 -10.44 30.21 5.75
C GLN A 111 -9.44 31.29 6.21
N VAL A 112 -8.38 30.87 6.93
CA VAL A 112 -7.32 31.77 7.38
C VAL A 112 -6.35 32.14 6.25
N GLY A 113 -6.10 31.22 5.31
CA GLY A 113 -5.36 31.50 4.09
C GLY A 113 -4.64 30.28 3.50
N TYR A 114 -4.38 30.32 2.18
CA TYR A 114 -3.80 29.22 1.43
C TYR A 114 -2.42 28.76 1.94
N ALA A 115 -1.56 29.69 2.37
CA ALA A 115 -0.22 29.35 2.87
C ALA A 115 -0.28 28.55 4.18
N THR A 116 -1.15 28.97 5.12
CA THR A 116 -1.38 28.29 6.40
C THR A 116 -2.01 26.91 6.20
N PHE A 117 -2.94 26.81 5.25
CA PHE A 117 -3.52 25.53 4.86
C PHE A 117 -2.48 24.55 4.29
N LEU A 118 -1.63 24.99 3.35
CA LEU A 118 -0.59 24.16 2.76
C LEU A 118 0.44 23.71 3.80
N SER A 119 0.83 24.61 4.72
CA SER A 119 1.73 24.27 5.83
C SER A 119 1.13 23.20 6.75
N SER A 120 -0.16 23.34 7.10
CA SER A 120 -0.87 22.38 7.96
C SER A 120 -1.04 21.01 7.29
N CYS A 121 -1.38 20.99 5.99
CA CYS A 121 -1.42 19.77 5.18
C CYS A 121 -0.05 19.09 5.12
N GLY A 122 1.02 19.86 4.87
CA GLY A 122 2.38 19.36 4.80
C GLY A 122 2.81 18.72 6.12
N ARG A 123 2.52 19.37 7.25
CA ARG A 123 2.78 18.82 8.59
C ARG A 123 2.01 17.51 8.83
N MET A 124 0.72 17.47 8.48
CA MET A 124 -0.09 16.26 8.62
C MET A 124 0.46 15.10 7.78
N ILE A 125 0.83 15.35 6.52
CA ILE A 125 1.44 14.35 5.63
C ILE A 125 2.77 13.86 6.19
N PHE A 126 3.60 14.76 6.72
CA PHE A 126 4.88 14.41 7.33
C PHE A 126 4.72 13.47 8.52
N TYR A 127 3.87 13.82 9.50
CA TYR A 127 3.56 12.97 10.65
C TYR A 127 2.94 11.63 10.23
N ALA A 128 2.01 11.65 9.28
CA ALA A 128 1.42 10.43 8.75
C ALA A 128 2.47 9.53 8.08
N THR A 129 3.45 10.11 7.39
CA THR A 129 4.53 9.37 6.72
C THR A 129 5.41 8.66 7.75
N ILE A 130 5.79 9.35 8.82
CA ILE A 130 6.54 8.76 9.93
C ILE A 130 5.74 7.60 10.56
N GLY A 131 4.45 7.83 10.83
CA GLY A 131 3.58 6.81 11.43
C GLY A 131 3.43 5.59 10.54
N TRP A 132 3.30 5.81 9.24
CA TRP A 132 3.27 4.74 8.25
C TRP A 132 4.58 3.95 8.25
N PHE A 133 5.76 4.58 8.34
CA PHE A 133 7.03 3.84 8.42
C PHE A 133 7.10 2.97 9.69
N LEU A 134 6.72 3.52 10.85
CA LEU A 134 6.72 2.76 12.11
C LEU A 134 5.86 1.50 12.05
N VAL A 135 4.70 1.57 11.38
CA VAL A 135 3.77 0.44 11.23
C VAL A 135 4.16 -0.48 10.08
N SER A 136 4.56 0.08 8.94
CA SER A 136 4.82 -0.66 7.70
C SER A 136 6.12 -1.45 7.77
N THR A 137 7.20 -0.88 8.34
CA THR A 137 8.50 -1.56 8.46
C THR A 137 8.43 -2.95 9.11
N PRO A 138 7.83 -3.14 10.30
CA PRO A 138 7.74 -4.47 10.90
C PRO A 138 6.89 -5.42 10.05
N ILE A 139 5.82 -4.95 9.42
CA ILE A 139 4.97 -5.78 8.54
C ILE A 139 5.78 -6.25 7.32
N VAL A 140 6.52 -5.35 6.66
CA VAL A 140 7.37 -5.70 5.51
C VAL A 140 8.44 -6.73 5.88
N LEU A 141 9.03 -6.61 7.08
CA LEU A 141 9.98 -7.62 7.57
C LEU A 141 9.33 -9.00 7.73
N VAL A 142 8.14 -9.07 8.35
CA VAL A 142 7.39 -10.31 8.49
C VAL A 142 7.03 -10.90 7.14
N LEU A 143 6.58 -10.08 6.18
CA LEU A 143 6.26 -10.53 4.82
C LEU A 143 7.49 -11.08 4.09
N ARG A 144 8.66 -10.47 4.28
CA ARG A 144 9.92 -10.97 3.71
C ARG A 144 10.29 -12.35 4.28
N PHE A 145 10.17 -12.54 5.60
CA PHE A 145 10.39 -13.85 6.21
C PHE A 145 9.39 -14.90 5.72
N ALA A 146 8.12 -14.52 5.59
CA ALA A 146 7.08 -15.40 5.05
C ALA A 146 7.41 -15.84 3.61
N GLN A 147 7.83 -14.91 2.76
CA GLN A 147 8.25 -15.21 1.38
C GLN A 147 9.46 -16.15 1.32
N GLN A 148 10.48 -15.91 2.15
CA GLN A 148 11.63 -16.82 2.23
C GLN A 148 11.22 -18.24 2.63
N CYS A 149 10.27 -18.38 3.57
CA CYS A 149 9.74 -19.67 3.98
C CYS A 149 8.97 -20.37 2.86
N ILE A 150 8.21 -19.62 2.05
CA ILE A 150 7.47 -20.17 0.90
C ILE A 150 8.46 -20.68 -0.16
N GLY A 151 9.45 -19.86 -0.52
CA GLY A 151 10.48 -20.24 -1.49
C GLY A 151 11.24 -21.51 -1.07
N HIS A 152 11.65 -21.60 0.20
CA HIS A 152 12.35 -22.79 0.70
C HIS A 152 11.49 -24.06 0.65
N ARG A 153 10.17 -23.95 0.90
CA ARG A 153 9.25 -25.09 0.77
C ARG A 153 9.06 -25.54 -0.67
N GLN A 154 9.07 -24.61 -1.63
CA GLN A 154 8.96 -24.95 -3.05
C GLN A 154 10.21 -25.68 -3.54
N SER A 155 11.41 -25.18 -3.23
CA SER A 155 12.66 -25.86 -3.60
C SER A 155 12.79 -27.26 -3.01
N GLN A 156 12.34 -27.47 -1.77
CA GLN A 156 12.37 -28.80 -1.15
C GLN A 156 11.43 -29.79 -1.85
N LYS A 157 10.26 -29.36 -2.31
CA LYS A 157 9.32 -30.22 -3.05
C LYS A 157 9.87 -30.66 -4.41
N GLU A 158 10.67 -29.82 -5.06
CA GLU A 158 11.30 -30.14 -6.35
C GLU A 158 12.41 -31.19 -6.21
N MET A 159 13.17 -31.20 -5.10
CA MET A 159 14.22 -32.20 -4.87
C MET A 159 13.69 -33.60 -4.52
N THR A 160 12.45 -33.69 -4.02
CA THR A 160 11.80 -34.96 -3.66
C THR A 160 10.98 -35.60 -4.79
N LYS A 161 10.93 -34.97 -5.97
CA LYS A 161 10.28 -35.52 -7.17
C LYS A 161 11.32 -36.06 -8.14
#